data_AF-A0A3L9M1K4-F1
#
_entry.id   AF-A0A3L9M1K4-F1
#
_cell.length_a   1.000
_cell.length_b   1.000
_cell.length_c   1.000
_cell.angle_alpha   90.00
_cell.angle_beta   90.00
_cell.angle_gamma   90.00
#
_symmetry.space_group_name_H-M   'P 1'
#
loop_
_entity.id
_entity.type
_entity.pdbx_description
1 polymer ?
#
loop_
_entity_poly.entity_id
_entity_poly.type
_entity_poly.pdbx_seq_one_letter_code
_entity_poly.pdbx_strand_id
1 'polypeptide(L)'
;MPKSNQKPVYQRHNTYVSIGLASLLGVLTYFGVFYQQKASAQDYAIRGFDVSHHQGEINWKQISPVQYQFVYLKATEGGDFKDRKFQDNWLKAREQGLHVGAYHFYRLCRDGKVQADNFIATVPNKTDALPPVIDLEYDSNCINTYTKEQLLKEIQLMHDQLHRHYGKQPIFYISKSFYHIVLMGSFTDTPLWVRDYDGKPELKDGRKWLFWQHSQTGKIDGIAKPVDLNVYAESPQQWRMFLKEQGIQDGK
;
A
#
# COMPACT_ATOMS: atom_id res chain seq x y z
N MET A 1 -85.79 -21.51 -28.28
CA MET A 1 -84.92 -21.17 -27.13
C MET A 1 -83.60 -20.61 -27.67
N PRO A 2 -83.39 -19.28 -27.68
CA PRO A 2 -82.12 -18.70 -28.10
C PRO A 2 -81.15 -18.61 -26.92
N LYS A 3 -79.93 -19.10 -27.14
CA LYS A 3 -78.79 -19.02 -26.21
C LYS A 3 -78.25 -17.58 -26.20
N SER A 4 -78.11 -16.98 -25.02
CA SER A 4 -77.44 -15.69 -24.82
C SER A 4 -76.03 -15.90 -24.28
N ASN A 5 -75.08 -15.42 -25.06
CA ASN A 5 -73.63 -15.46 -24.90
C ASN A 5 -73.11 -14.88 -23.58
N GLN A 6 -72.19 -15.61 -22.93
CA GLN A 6 -71.21 -15.04 -22.02
C GLN A 6 -70.11 -14.34 -22.83
N LYS A 7 -69.80 -13.08 -22.50
CA LYS A 7 -68.59 -12.39 -23.00
C LYS A 7 -67.37 -12.87 -22.19
N PRO A 8 -66.20 -13.11 -22.81
CA PRO A 8 -65.00 -13.42 -22.05
C PRO A 8 -64.48 -12.15 -21.35
N VAL A 9 -64.24 -12.27 -20.05
CA VAL A 9 -63.49 -11.29 -19.26
C VAL A 9 -62.03 -11.40 -19.67
N TYR A 10 -61.52 -10.44 -20.45
CA TYR A 10 -60.09 -10.33 -20.74
C TYR A 10 -59.34 -10.01 -19.45
N GLN A 11 -58.59 -10.98 -18.91
CA GLN A 11 -57.69 -10.81 -17.78
C GLN A 11 -56.57 -9.83 -18.13
N ARG A 12 -56.71 -8.55 -17.73
CA ARG A 12 -55.65 -7.54 -17.74
C ARG A 12 -54.61 -7.74 -16.62
N HIS A 13 -54.22 -8.98 -16.32
CA HIS A 13 -53.29 -9.27 -15.20
C HIS A 13 -51.84 -9.54 -15.62
N ASN A 14 -51.52 -9.62 -16.92
CA ASN A 14 -50.16 -10.02 -17.35
C ASN A 14 -49.23 -8.88 -17.78
N THR A 15 -49.71 -7.65 -18.01
CA THR A 15 -48.84 -6.58 -18.51
C THR A 15 -48.03 -5.92 -17.39
N TYR A 16 -48.63 -5.67 -16.22
CA TYR A 16 -47.95 -5.04 -15.08
C TYR A 16 -46.91 -5.95 -14.42
N VAL A 17 -47.17 -7.26 -14.36
CA VAL A 17 -46.22 -8.25 -13.81
C VAL A 17 -44.96 -8.36 -14.69
N SER A 18 -45.14 -8.36 -16.02
CA SER A 18 -44.05 -8.45 -16.99
C SER A 18 -43.16 -7.20 -17.00
N ILE A 19 -43.74 -6.01 -16.86
CA ILE A 19 -43.00 -4.74 -16.74
C ILE A 19 -42.25 -4.66 -15.41
N GLY A 20 -42.86 -5.13 -14.31
CA GLY A 20 -42.21 -5.21 -13.01
C GLY A 20 -40.98 -6.12 -13.02
N LEU A 21 -41.07 -7.30 -13.62
CA LEU A 21 -39.97 -8.27 -13.75
C LEU A 21 -38.83 -7.75 -14.65
N ALA A 22 -39.15 -7.13 -15.79
CA ALA A 22 -38.14 -6.56 -16.68
C ALA A 22 -37.41 -5.37 -16.04
N SER A 23 -38.13 -4.55 -15.26
CA SER A 23 -37.54 -3.43 -14.52
C SER A 23 -36.65 -3.92 -13.38
N LEU A 24 -37.06 -4.98 -12.66
CA LEU A 24 -36.26 -5.59 -11.60
C LEU A 24 -34.98 -6.23 -12.16
N LEU A 25 -35.06 -6.93 -13.30
CA LEU A 25 -33.89 -7.46 -14.01
C LEU A 25 -32.97 -6.35 -14.50
N GLY A 26 -33.53 -5.24 -15.02
CA GLY A 26 -32.76 -4.06 -15.44
C GLY A 26 -32.04 -3.39 -14.27
N VAL A 27 -32.68 -3.30 -13.10
CA VAL A 27 -32.07 -2.80 -11.86
C VAL A 27 -31.01 -3.77 -11.34
N LEU A 28 -31.26 -5.09 -11.34
CA LEU A 28 -30.29 -6.09 -10.90
C LEU A 28 -29.08 -6.22 -11.84
N THR A 29 -29.28 -6.04 -13.14
CA THR A 29 -28.17 -5.99 -14.12
C THR A 29 -27.44 -4.65 -14.05
N TYR A 30 -28.12 -3.52 -13.83
CA TYR A 30 -27.47 -2.24 -13.56
C TYR A 30 -26.63 -2.33 -12.28
N PHE A 31 -27.21 -2.75 -11.16
CA PHE A 31 -26.45 -2.95 -9.92
C PHE A 31 -25.41 -4.05 -10.05
N GLY A 32 -25.61 -5.12 -10.83
CA GLY A 32 -24.62 -6.21 -11.00
C GLY A 32 -23.46 -5.87 -11.92
N VAL A 33 -23.68 -5.05 -12.96
CA VAL A 33 -22.65 -4.58 -13.91
C VAL A 33 -21.92 -3.34 -13.37
N PHE A 34 -22.61 -2.50 -12.59
CA PHE A 34 -22.03 -1.34 -11.90
C PHE A 34 -21.72 -1.61 -10.42
N TYR A 35 -21.92 -2.83 -9.92
CA TYR A 35 -21.32 -3.27 -8.65
C TYR A 35 -19.83 -3.16 -8.89
N GLN A 36 -19.20 -2.22 -8.19
CA GLN A 36 -17.83 -1.80 -8.39
C GLN A 36 -16.95 -3.04 -8.62
N GLN A 37 -16.44 -3.21 -9.85
CA GLN A 37 -15.36 -4.16 -10.05
C GLN A 37 -14.26 -3.75 -9.08
N LYS A 38 -13.95 -4.62 -8.12
CA LYS A 38 -12.82 -4.40 -7.22
C LYS A 38 -11.60 -4.14 -8.10
N ALA A 39 -10.97 -2.97 -7.93
CA ALA A 39 -9.81 -2.62 -8.75
C ALA A 39 -8.72 -3.69 -8.58
N SER A 40 -8.10 -4.07 -9.70
CA SER A 40 -7.03 -5.07 -9.70
C SER A 40 -5.69 -4.35 -9.60
N ALA A 41 -4.72 -4.92 -8.88
CA ALA A 41 -3.37 -4.33 -8.80
C ALA A 41 -2.72 -4.15 -10.19
N GLN A 42 -3.12 -4.98 -11.16
CA GLN A 42 -2.67 -4.92 -12.55
C GLN A 42 -3.06 -3.62 -13.26
N ASP A 43 -4.13 -2.95 -12.81
CA ASP A 43 -4.63 -1.69 -13.39
C ASP A 43 -3.73 -0.50 -13.05
N TYR A 44 -2.82 -0.66 -12.07
CA TYR A 44 -1.87 0.36 -11.68
C TYR A 44 -0.59 0.24 -12.50
N ALA A 45 -0.25 1.33 -13.19
CA ALA A 45 0.88 1.38 -14.12
C ALA A 45 2.24 1.42 -13.41
N ILE A 46 2.28 2.01 -12.21
CA ILE A 46 3.53 2.19 -11.46
C ILE A 46 3.64 1.09 -10.42
N ARG A 47 4.61 0.21 -10.63
CA ARG A 47 4.82 -1.03 -9.88
C ARG A 47 6.17 -1.01 -9.20
N GLY A 48 6.23 -1.70 -8.08
CA GLY A 48 7.45 -1.88 -7.31
C GLY A 48 7.34 -3.11 -6.44
N PHE A 49 8.31 -3.27 -5.57
CA PHE A 49 8.41 -4.39 -4.66
C PHE A 49 9.19 -3.97 -3.42
N ASP A 50 9.17 -4.79 -2.39
CA ASP A 50 10.00 -4.57 -1.22
C ASP A 50 10.71 -5.85 -0.78
N VAL A 51 11.93 -5.69 -0.27
CA VAL A 51 12.80 -6.82 0.08
C VAL A 51 13.64 -6.54 1.32
N SER A 52 14.08 -7.62 1.94
CA SER A 52 15.01 -7.63 3.07
C SER A 52 16.08 -8.70 2.85
N HIS A 53 16.90 -8.98 3.87
CA HIS A 53 17.78 -10.14 3.86
C HIS A 53 17.04 -11.48 3.65
N HIS A 54 15.72 -11.54 3.90
CA HIS A 54 14.94 -12.76 3.70
C HIS A 54 14.94 -13.21 2.24
N GLN A 55 14.98 -12.29 1.27
CA GLN A 55 15.00 -12.63 -0.16
C GLN A 55 16.33 -13.22 -0.63
N GLY A 56 17.39 -13.18 0.19
CA GLY A 56 18.67 -13.81 -0.12
C GLY A 56 19.51 -13.01 -1.12
N GLU A 57 20.21 -13.71 -2.02
CA GLU A 57 20.92 -13.07 -3.13
C GLU A 57 19.94 -12.70 -4.25
N ILE A 58 20.05 -11.47 -4.74
CA ILE A 58 19.21 -10.94 -5.81
C ILE A 58 20.08 -10.68 -7.04
N ASN A 59 19.70 -11.26 -8.18
CA ASN A 59 20.31 -10.93 -9.46
C ASN A 59 19.65 -9.69 -10.05
N TRP A 60 20.09 -8.52 -9.59
CA TRP A 60 19.53 -7.22 -9.96
C TRP A 60 19.51 -6.97 -11.48
N LYS A 61 20.45 -7.52 -12.25
CA LYS A 61 20.49 -7.38 -13.72
C LYS A 61 19.31 -8.01 -14.44
N GLN A 62 18.59 -8.93 -13.79
CA GLN A 62 17.38 -9.56 -14.35
C GLN A 62 16.11 -8.77 -14.01
N ILE A 63 16.19 -7.76 -13.14
CA ILE A 63 15.04 -6.95 -12.72
C ILE A 63 14.91 -5.78 -13.68
N SER A 64 13.82 -5.76 -14.44
CA SER A 64 13.56 -4.68 -15.41
C SER A 64 13.10 -3.40 -14.71
N PRO A 65 13.83 -2.27 -14.85
CA PRO A 65 13.42 -0.98 -14.32
C PRO A 65 12.27 -0.32 -15.11
N VAL A 66 11.86 -0.95 -16.22
CA VAL A 66 10.66 -0.61 -16.99
C VAL A 66 9.44 -1.33 -16.42
N GLN A 67 9.61 -2.55 -15.91
CA GLN A 67 8.53 -3.32 -15.28
C GLN A 67 8.30 -2.90 -13.83
N TYR A 68 9.37 -2.61 -13.09
CA TYR A 68 9.34 -2.14 -11.71
C TYR A 68 10.07 -0.80 -11.64
N GLN A 69 9.40 0.25 -11.17
CA GLN A 69 9.99 1.60 -11.14
C GLN A 69 10.57 1.94 -9.76
N PHE A 70 10.11 1.28 -8.71
CA PHE A 70 10.59 1.52 -7.35
C PHE A 70 10.85 0.23 -6.56
N VAL A 71 11.72 0.34 -5.55
CA VAL A 71 11.92 -0.70 -4.54
C VAL A 71 12.14 -0.07 -3.16
N TYR A 72 11.51 -0.65 -2.13
CA TYR A 72 11.81 -0.35 -0.73
C TYR A 72 12.64 -1.48 -0.11
N LEU A 73 13.71 -1.12 0.59
CA LEU A 73 14.65 -2.06 1.18
C LEU A 73 14.60 -1.99 2.70
N LYS A 74 14.50 -3.13 3.39
CA LYS A 74 14.64 -3.15 4.84
C LYS A 74 16.01 -2.64 5.20
N ALA A 75 16.08 -1.58 6.00
CA ALA A 75 17.34 -1.05 6.47
C ALA A 75 17.62 -1.47 7.91
N THR A 76 16.62 -1.29 8.78
CA THR A 76 16.78 -1.43 10.22
C THR A 76 15.51 -1.95 10.85
N GLU A 77 15.65 -2.42 12.09
CA GLU A 77 14.54 -2.85 12.92
C GLU A 77 14.86 -2.51 14.37
N GLY A 78 13.90 -1.93 15.09
CA GLY A 78 14.09 -1.56 16.49
C GLY A 78 15.33 -0.68 16.72
N GLY A 79 15.95 -0.81 17.90
CA GLY A 79 17.00 0.11 18.32
C GLY A 79 18.41 -0.21 17.80
N ASP A 80 18.63 -1.40 17.25
CA ASP A 80 19.99 -1.94 17.06
C ASP A 80 20.15 -2.83 15.82
N PHE A 81 19.10 -3.50 15.36
CA PHE A 81 19.20 -4.39 14.21
C PHE A 81 19.37 -3.59 12.90
N LYS A 82 20.35 -4.01 12.10
CA LYS A 82 20.61 -3.52 10.74
C LYS A 82 20.51 -4.69 9.78
N ASP A 83 19.73 -4.54 8.71
CA ASP A 83 19.57 -5.58 7.73
C ASP A 83 20.90 -5.80 6.98
N ARG A 84 21.43 -7.02 7.09
CA ARG A 84 22.73 -7.41 6.54
C ARG A 84 22.83 -7.32 5.01
N LYS A 85 21.71 -7.22 4.29
CA LYS A 85 21.66 -7.06 2.83
C LYS A 85 21.39 -5.62 2.39
N PHE A 86 21.06 -4.72 3.31
CA PHE A 86 20.63 -3.36 2.98
C PHE A 86 21.61 -2.61 2.09
N GLN A 87 22.89 -2.49 2.49
CA GLN A 87 23.87 -1.70 1.74
C GLN A 87 24.12 -2.24 0.32
N ASP A 88 24.22 -3.56 0.19
CA ASP A 88 24.44 -4.22 -1.09
C ASP A 88 23.22 -4.07 -2.01
N ASN A 89 22.02 -4.30 -1.47
CA ASN A 89 20.77 -4.10 -2.21
C ASN A 89 20.58 -2.63 -2.60
N TRP A 90 20.92 -1.69 -1.71
CA TRP A 90 20.79 -0.25 -1.94
C TRP A 90 21.62 0.20 -3.14
N LEU A 91 22.90 -0.20 -3.18
CA LEU A 91 23.78 0.16 -4.29
C LEU A 91 23.32 -0.50 -5.60
N LYS A 92 23.13 -1.83 -5.59
CA LYS A 92 22.80 -2.58 -6.81
C LYS A 92 21.45 -2.20 -7.40
N ALA A 93 20.43 -1.96 -6.58
CA ALA A 93 19.12 -1.51 -7.05
C ALA A 93 19.21 -0.15 -7.78
N ARG A 94 20.00 0.77 -7.22
CA ARG A 94 20.22 2.09 -7.81
C ARG A 94 21.02 2.03 -9.11
N GLU A 95 22.02 1.15 -9.20
CA GLU A 95 22.77 0.90 -10.44
C GLU A 95 21.88 0.36 -11.57
N GLN A 96 20.79 -0.35 -11.24
CA GLN A 96 19.79 -0.77 -12.24
C GLN A 96 18.77 0.33 -12.60
N GLY A 97 18.89 1.53 -12.03
CA GLY A 97 17.98 2.64 -12.33
C GLY A 97 16.60 2.51 -11.70
N LEU A 98 16.48 1.78 -10.59
CA LEU A 98 15.28 1.80 -9.75
C LEU A 98 15.27 3.05 -8.85
N HIS A 99 14.08 3.59 -8.57
CA HIS A 99 13.93 4.54 -7.47
C HIS A 99 13.94 3.76 -6.14
N VAL A 100 14.91 4.05 -5.28
CA VAL A 100 15.18 3.25 -4.09
C VAL A 100 14.82 4.01 -2.83
N GLY A 101 14.04 3.35 -1.97
CA GLY A 101 13.73 3.79 -0.61
C GLY A 101 14.17 2.78 0.43
N ALA A 102 14.15 3.20 1.68
CA ALA A 102 14.47 2.35 2.83
C ALA A 102 13.30 2.33 3.82
N TYR A 103 13.09 1.20 4.47
CA TYR A 103 12.11 1.08 5.55
C TYR A 103 12.72 0.62 6.86
N HIS A 104 12.10 1.06 7.96
CA HIS A 104 12.38 0.66 9.32
C HIS A 104 11.26 -0.22 9.85
N PHE A 105 11.54 -1.47 10.25
CA PHE A 105 10.56 -2.30 10.96
C PHE A 105 10.45 -1.82 12.41
N TYR A 106 9.33 -1.19 12.75
CA TYR A 106 9.14 -0.56 14.04
C TYR A 106 8.83 -1.60 15.14
N ARG A 107 9.56 -1.52 16.25
CA ARG A 107 9.28 -2.30 17.45
C ARG A 107 8.45 -1.45 18.43
N LEU A 108 7.19 -1.86 18.63
CA LEU A 108 6.18 -1.11 19.41
C LEU A 108 6.57 -0.88 20.89
N CYS A 109 7.51 -1.65 21.41
CA CYS A 109 8.00 -1.64 22.79
C CYS A 109 9.35 -0.92 22.93
N ARG A 110 9.73 -0.08 21.95
CA ARG A 110 11.01 0.64 21.92
C ARG A 110 10.82 2.12 21.65
N ASP A 111 11.72 2.93 22.17
CA ASP A 111 11.69 4.39 22.04
C ASP A 111 11.85 4.80 20.58
N GLY A 112 10.97 5.68 20.11
CA GLY A 112 10.96 6.17 18.74
C GLY A 112 12.26 6.87 18.37
N LYS A 113 12.86 7.60 19.32
CA LYS A 113 14.16 8.26 19.11
C LYS A 113 15.28 7.25 18.82
N VAL A 114 15.36 6.17 19.60
CA VAL A 114 16.41 5.17 19.43
C VAL A 114 16.27 4.46 18.09
N GLN A 115 15.02 4.19 17.68
CA GLN A 115 14.70 3.62 16.37
C GLN A 115 15.06 4.57 15.21
N ALA A 116 14.78 5.87 15.36
CA ALA A 116 15.20 6.89 14.41
C ALA A 116 16.72 6.97 14.27
N ASP A 117 17.44 7.00 15.40
CA ASP A 117 18.90 7.06 15.43
C ASP A 117 19.51 5.84 14.70
N ASN A 118 18.96 4.63 14.90
CA ASN A 118 19.38 3.42 14.20
C ASN A 118 19.18 3.53 12.68
N PHE A 119 18.00 3.99 12.24
CA PHE A 119 17.70 4.18 10.82
C PHE A 119 18.61 5.23 10.19
N ILE A 120 18.77 6.39 10.83
CA ILE A 120 19.64 7.49 10.38
C ILE A 120 21.11 7.05 10.29
N ALA A 121 21.59 6.27 11.25
CA ALA A 121 22.95 5.76 11.23
C ALA A 121 23.20 4.68 10.15
N THR A 122 22.15 4.22 9.46
CA THR A 122 22.24 3.12 8.49
C THR A 122 21.92 3.57 7.08
N VAL A 123 20.93 4.44 6.90
CA VAL A 123 20.43 4.85 5.59
C VAL A 123 21.13 6.12 5.12
N PRO A 124 21.77 6.13 3.93
CA PRO A 124 22.40 7.33 3.40
C PRO A 124 21.39 8.44 3.11
N ASN A 125 21.69 9.66 3.53
CA ASN A 125 20.88 10.84 3.18
C ASN A 125 21.16 11.27 1.72
N LYS A 126 20.45 10.65 0.79
CA LYS A 126 20.56 10.90 -0.66
C LYS A 126 19.33 11.66 -1.15
N THR A 127 19.56 12.77 -1.85
CA THR A 127 18.49 13.62 -2.39
C THR A 127 17.60 12.90 -3.38
N ASP A 128 18.15 11.92 -4.10
CA ASP A 128 17.46 11.11 -5.09
C ASP A 128 16.90 9.78 -4.54
N ALA A 129 16.93 9.57 -3.21
CA ALA A 129 16.24 8.45 -2.56
C ALA A 129 14.76 8.77 -2.36
N LEU A 130 13.92 7.72 -2.37
CA LEU A 130 12.51 7.83 -1.97
C LEU A 130 12.40 8.19 -0.47
N PRO A 131 11.25 8.74 -0.02
CA PRO A 131 11.05 9.07 1.38
C PRO A 131 11.22 7.86 2.30
N PRO A 132 11.68 8.05 3.55
CA PRO A 132 11.83 6.94 4.48
C PRO A 132 10.46 6.36 4.87
N VAL A 133 10.38 5.04 4.99
CA VAL A 133 9.18 4.34 5.44
C VAL A 133 9.35 3.87 6.88
N ILE A 134 8.32 4.09 7.71
CA ILE A 134 8.18 3.45 9.02
C ILE A 134 7.14 2.34 8.85
N ASP A 135 7.58 1.10 9.03
CA ASP A 135 6.76 -0.10 8.96
C ASP A 135 6.15 -0.36 10.34
N LEU A 136 4.84 -0.12 10.42
CA LEU A 136 4.02 -0.16 11.62
C LEU A 136 3.07 -1.35 11.56
N GLU A 137 3.54 -2.46 12.13
CA GLU A 137 2.77 -3.70 12.24
C GLU A 137 2.42 -4.05 13.68
N TYR A 138 1.35 -4.83 13.81
CA TYR A 138 0.90 -5.31 15.11
C TYR A 138 1.86 -6.37 15.64
N ASP A 139 2.37 -6.17 16.85
CA ASP A 139 3.20 -7.12 17.58
C ASP A 139 2.55 -7.41 18.94
N SER A 140 1.98 -8.61 19.10
CA SER A 140 1.26 -8.99 20.32
C SER A 140 2.14 -8.97 21.57
N ASN A 141 3.46 -9.14 21.42
CA ASN A 141 4.39 -9.15 22.54
C ASN A 141 4.75 -7.72 23.00
N CYS A 142 4.61 -6.73 22.11
CA CYS A 142 5.03 -5.37 22.36
C CYS A 142 3.88 -4.36 22.48
N ILE A 143 2.70 -4.65 21.92
CA ILE A 143 1.57 -3.71 21.84
C ILE A 143 1.11 -3.17 23.21
N ASN A 144 1.26 -3.95 24.29
CA ASN A 144 0.85 -3.58 25.64
C ASN A 144 1.95 -2.85 26.45
N THR A 145 3.12 -2.62 25.86
CA THR A 145 4.23 -1.92 26.54
C THR A 145 3.90 -0.45 26.78
N TYR A 146 3.25 0.17 25.79
CA TYR A 146 2.80 1.56 25.85
C TYR A 146 1.28 1.62 25.81
N THR A 147 0.71 2.63 26.47
CA THR A 147 -0.65 3.06 26.14
C THR A 147 -0.70 3.55 24.69
N LYS A 148 -1.90 3.59 24.09
CA LYS A 148 -2.08 4.11 22.72
C LYS A 148 -1.47 5.51 22.55
N GLU A 149 -1.70 6.41 23.50
CA GLU A 149 -1.17 7.79 23.45
C GLU A 149 0.36 7.82 23.51
N GLN A 150 0.97 7.04 24.40
CA GLN A 150 2.42 6.91 24.47
C GLN A 150 3.01 6.33 23.18
N LEU A 151 2.38 5.29 22.61
CA LEU A 151 2.82 4.71 21.35
C LEU A 151 2.76 5.72 20.20
N LEU A 152 1.67 6.49 20.09
CA LEU A 152 1.54 7.56 19.10
C LEU A 152 2.63 8.62 19.27
N LYS A 153 2.98 8.98 20.51
CA LYS A 153 4.07 9.90 20.80
C LYS A 153 5.43 9.36 20.34
N GLU A 154 5.73 8.08 20.61
CA GLU A 154 6.98 7.47 20.16
C GLU A 154 7.06 7.38 18.61
N ILE A 155 5.95 7.04 17.95
CA ILE A 155 5.87 7.06 16.48
C ILE A 155 6.11 8.49 15.94
N GLN A 156 5.52 9.51 16.57
CA GLN A 156 5.72 10.92 16.20
C GLN A 156 7.20 11.34 16.35
N LEU A 157 7.86 10.92 17.43
CA LEU A 157 9.28 11.22 17.64
C LEU A 157 10.14 10.66 16.51
N MET A 158 9.91 9.40 16.11
CA MET A 158 10.63 8.81 14.99
C MET A 158 10.31 9.54 13.68
N HIS A 159 9.01 9.73 13.39
CA HIS A 159 8.54 10.44 12.19
C HIS A 159 9.23 11.79 12.03
N ASP A 160 9.21 12.63 13.06
CA ASP A 160 9.73 14.00 12.98
C ASP A 160 11.24 14.04 12.85
N GLN A 161 11.95 13.10 13.48
CA GLN A 161 13.39 12.99 13.31
C GLN A 161 13.78 12.55 11.91
N LEU A 162 13.08 11.57 11.34
CA LEU A 162 13.30 11.17 9.95
C LEU A 162 12.96 12.32 8.99
N HIS A 163 11.82 12.99 9.19
CA HIS A 163 11.43 14.13 8.37
C HIS A 163 12.50 15.23 8.39
N ARG A 164 12.97 15.61 9.58
CA ARG A 164 14.01 16.62 9.76
C ARG A 164 15.35 16.21 9.14
N HIS A 165 15.74 14.94 9.26
CA HIS A 165 17.03 14.46 8.77
C HIS A 165 17.05 14.36 7.24
N TYR A 166 16.03 13.75 6.63
CA TYR A 166 15.99 13.47 5.20
C TYR A 166 15.35 14.59 4.37
N GLY A 167 14.67 15.55 5.01
CA GLY A 167 13.94 16.61 4.33
C GLY A 167 12.78 16.10 3.46
N LYS A 168 12.29 14.88 3.73
CA LYS A 168 11.24 14.18 2.98
C LYS A 168 10.15 13.76 3.93
N GLN A 169 8.90 13.82 3.51
CA GLN A 169 7.76 13.39 4.32
C GLN A 169 7.79 11.87 4.51
N PRO A 170 7.99 11.34 5.73
CA PRO A 170 8.00 9.89 5.94
C PRO A 170 6.65 9.27 5.55
N ILE A 171 6.69 8.00 5.15
CA ILE A 171 5.52 7.21 4.77
C ILE A 171 5.29 6.14 5.83
N PHE A 172 4.04 5.87 6.18
CA PHE A 172 3.71 4.76 7.07
C PHE A 172 3.27 3.54 6.27
N TYR A 173 4.05 2.47 6.34
CA TYR A 173 3.57 1.15 5.97
C TYR A 173 2.71 0.59 7.09
N ILE A 174 1.53 0.07 6.76
CA ILE A 174 0.53 -0.38 7.73
C ILE A 174 -0.25 -1.59 7.26
N SER A 175 -0.65 -2.43 8.22
CA SER A 175 -1.82 -3.29 8.06
C SER A 175 -3.12 -2.53 8.38
N LYS A 176 -4.24 -2.92 7.76
CA LYS A 176 -5.55 -2.33 8.05
C LYS A 176 -5.91 -2.38 9.54
N SER A 177 -5.60 -3.50 10.21
CA SER A 177 -5.89 -3.69 11.64
C SER A 177 -5.09 -2.71 12.51
N PHE A 178 -3.79 -2.59 12.28
CA PHE A 178 -2.95 -1.63 13.01
C PHE A 178 -3.46 -0.20 12.84
N TYR A 179 -3.82 0.18 11.61
CA TYR A 179 -4.39 1.50 11.33
C TYR A 179 -5.66 1.77 12.12
N HIS A 180 -6.65 0.89 12.05
CA HIS A 180 -7.93 1.12 12.73
C HIS A 180 -7.81 1.14 14.26
N ILE A 181 -6.87 0.38 14.83
CA ILE A 181 -6.68 0.30 16.29
C ILE A 181 -5.85 1.48 16.80
N VAL A 182 -4.73 1.77 16.14
CA VAL A 182 -3.72 2.70 16.65
C VAL A 182 -3.79 4.06 15.95
N LEU A 183 -3.74 4.11 14.61
CA LEU A 183 -3.46 5.35 13.87
C LEU A 183 -4.69 6.15 13.42
N MET A 184 -5.87 5.55 13.34
CA MET A 184 -7.08 6.21 12.83
C MET A 184 -7.39 7.48 13.64
N GLY A 185 -7.51 8.62 12.95
CA GLY A 185 -7.66 9.94 13.54
C GLY A 185 -6.34 10.64 13.92
N SER A 186 -5.19 10.00 13.73
CA SER A 186 -3.85 10.56 13.94
C SER A 186 -3.05 10.61 12.63
N PHE A 187 -2.01 11.45 12.60
CA PHE A 187 -1.09 11.56 11.46
C PHE A 187 -1.79 11.79 10.12
N THR A 188 -2.87 12.60 10.06
CA THR A 188 -3.77 12.68 8.90
C THR A 188 -3.09 13.06 7.60
N ASP A 189 -1.96 13.79 7.67
CA ASP A 189 -1.19 14.26 6.52
C ASP A 189 -0.05 13.32 6.11
N THR A 190 0.24 12.28 6.89
CA THR A 190 1.29 11.30 6.58
C THR A 190 0.82 10.36 5.46
N PRO A 191 1.56 10.18 4.36
CA PRO A 191 1.16 9.23 3.32
C PRO A 191 1.16 7.78 3.83
N LEU A 192 0.23 6.97 3.31
CA LEU A 192 0.09 5.57 3.71
C LEU A 192 0.53 4.61 2.61
N TRP A 193 1.27 3.59 2.99
CA TRP A 193 1.48 2.37 2.22
C TRP A 193 0.71 1.24 2.89
N VAL A 194 -0.38 0.78 2.26
CA VAL A 194 -1.31 -0.14 2.90
C VAL A 194 -1.09 -1.56 2.41
N ARG A 195 -0.93 -2.51 3.33
CA ARG A 195 -1.01 -3.94 3.02
C ARG A 195 -2.46 -4.40 2.99
N ASP A 196 -2.86 -4.97 1.87
CA ASP A 196 -4.13 -5.67 1.72
C ASP A 196 -4.04 -6.73 0.62
N TYR A 197 -4.25 -7.99 0.95
CA TYR A 197 -4.16 -9.10 -0.02
C TYR A 197 -5.53 -9.50 -0.58
N ASP A 198 -6.62 -9.01 0.02
CA ASP A 198 -7.99 -9.39 -0.35
C ASP A 198 -8.59 -8.51 -1.46
N GLY A 199 -7.89 -7.44 -1.84
CA GLY A 199 -8.29 -6.50 -2.88
C GLY A 199 -7.80 -5.08 -2.59
N LYS A 200 -8.32 -4.12 -3.36
CA LYS A 200 -8.02 -2.70 -3.21
C LYS A 200 -8.20 -2.27 -1.73
N PRO A 201 -7.21 -1.60 -1.12
CA PRO A 201 -7.33 -1.18 0.27
C PRO A 201 -8.45 -0.16 0.47
N GLU A 202 -9.26 -0.42 1.50
CA GLU A 202 -10.31 0.47 1.98
C GLU A 202 -10.17 0.65 3.50
N LEU A 203 -10.00 1.90 3.93
CA LEU A 203 -9.92 2.27 5.34
C LEU A 203 -11.29 2.80 5.81
N LYS A 204 -11.64 2.55 7.07
CA LYS A 204 -12.98 2.87 7.64
C LYS A 204 -13.35 4.35 7.56
N ASP A 205 -12.36 5.22 7.57
CA ASP A 205 -12.49 6.68 7.47
C ASP A 205 -12.33 7.20 6.02
N GLY A 206 -12.23 6.31 5.04
CA GLY A 206 -12.07 6.68 3.63
C GLY A 206 -10.71 7.28 3.28
N ARG A 207 -9.73 7.22 4.18
CA ARG A 207 -8.39 7.78 3.94
C ARG A 207 -7.73 7.10 2.75
N LYS A 208 -7.16 7.92 1.86
CA LYS A 208 -6.45 7.46 0.67
C LYS A 208 -5.09 6.87 1.03
N TRP A 209 -4.68 5.89 0.24
CA TRP A 209 -3.35 5.30 0.30
C TRP A 209 -2.50 5.80 -0.88
N LEU A 210 -1.19 5.89 -0.68
CA LEU A 210 -0.19 6.28 -1.67
C LEU A 210 0.42 5.04 -2.35
N PHE A 211 0.67 4.00 -1.57
CA PHE A 211 1.14 2.70 -2.05
C PHE A 211 0.24 1.58 -1.53
N TRP A 212 0.18 0.48 -2.28
CA TRP A 212 -0.56 -0.72 -1.90
C TRP A 212 0.34 -1.95 -2.06
N GLN A 213 0.62 -2.65 -0.96
CA GLN A 213 1.20 -3.99 -0.99
C GLN A 213 0.08 -5.01 -1.19
N HIS A 214 0.06 -5.62 -2.37
CA HIS A 214 -1.07 -6.41 -2.85
C HIS A 214 -0.77 -7.92 -2.92
N SER A 215 0.48 -8.32 -2.69
CA SER A 215 0.89 -9.72 -2.66
C SER A 215 2.16 -9.89 -1.85
N GLN A 216 2.29 -11.03 -1.17
CA GLN A 216 3.51 -11.53 -0.52
C GLN A 216 4.10 -12.77 -1.19
N THR A 217 3.49 -13.20 -2.29
CA THR A 217 3.83 -14.43 -3.02
C THR A 217 4.23 -14.15 -4.47
N GLY A 218 4.60 -12.89 -4.75
CA GLY A 218 5.07 -12.47 -6.04
C GLY A 218 6.33 -13.21 -6.49
N LYS A 219 6.52 -13.24 -7.81
CA LYS A 219 7.71 -13.77 -8.45
C LYS A 219 8.31 -12.68 -9.33
N ILE A 220 9.60 -12.45 -9.16
CA ILE A 220 10.38 -11.50 -9.97
C ILE A 220 11.61 -12.26 -10.44
N ASP A 221 11.91 -12.16 -11.74
CA ASP A 221 13.13 -12.74 -12.30
C ASP A 221 14.37 -12.18 -11.58
N GLY A 222 15.29 -13.08 -11.21
CA GLY A 222 16.45 -12.75 -10.39
C GLY A 222 16.23 -12.84 -8.89
N ILE A 223 15.01 -13.12 -8.40
CA ILE A 223 14.73 -13.38 -6.98
C ILE A 223 14.10 -14.76 -6.83
N ALA A 224 14.85 -15.69 -6.21
CA ALA A 224 14.41 -17.08 -6.07
C ALA A 224 13.26 -17.28 -5.08
N LYS A 225 13.11 -16.38 -4.12
CA LYS A 225 12.12 -16.46 -3.04
C LYS A 225 10.88 -15.61 -3.34
N PRO A 226 9.75 -15.87 -2.66
CA PRO A 226 8.59 -15.00 -2.72
C PRO A 226 8.93 -13.53 -2.42
N VAL A 227 8.27 -12.64 -3.15
CA VAL A 227 8.50 -11.20 -3.09
C VAL A 227 7.19 -10.47 -2.81
N ASP A 228 7.28 -9.45 -1.97
CA ASP A 228 6.20 -8.52 -1.72
C ASP A 228 6.04 -7.56 -2.90
N LEU A 229 4.86 -7.53 -3.53
CA LEU A 229 4.58 -6.72 -4.71
C LEU A 229 3.73 -5.51 -4.36
N ASN A 230 4.10 -4.38 -4.94
CA ASN A 230 3.54 -3.08 -4.62
C ASN A 230 3.12 -2.32 -5.87
N VAL A 231 2.11 -1.48 -5.70
CA VAL A 231 1.72 -0.48 -6.69
C VAL A 231 1.63 0.89 -6.07
N TYR A 232 1.88 1.92 -6.86
CA TYR A 232 1.62 3.31 -6.52
C TYR A 232 0.22 3.71 -6.99
N ALA A 233 -0.49 4.48 -6.17
CA ALA A 233 -1.92 4.72 -6.32
C ALA A 233 -2.32 5.50 -7.57
N GLU A 234 -1.41 6.36 -8.05
CA GLU A 234 -1.75 7.39 -9.01
C GLU A 234 -1.10 7.15 -10.38
N SER A 235 -1.46 7.98 -11.36
CA SER A 235 -0.99 7.87 -12.74
C SER A 235 0.54 8.04 -12.88
N PRO A 236 1.15 7.60 -14.00
CA PRO A 236 2.57 7.85 -14.28
C PRO A 236 2.96 9.34 -14.26
N GLN A 237 2.04 10.24 -14.60
CA GLN A 237 2.28 11.67 -14.50
C GLN A 237 2.37 12.13 -13.04
N GLN A 238 1.48 11.64 -12.19
CA GLN A 238 1.52 11.92 -10.75
C GLN A 238 2.73 11.30 -10.07
N TRP A 239 3.18 10.11 -10.52
CA TRP A 239 4.44 9.54 -10.06
C TRP A 239 5.63 10.48 -10.32
N ARG A 240 5.75 11.03 -11.52
CA ARG A 240 6.81 12.02 -11.83
C ARG A 240 6.69 13.29 -10.99
N MET A 241 5.47 13.75 -10.72
CA MET A 241 5.24 14.91 -9.84
C MET A 241 5.66 14.59 -8.40
N PHE A 242 5.27 13.43 -7.87
CA PHE A 242 5.69 12.94 -6.57
C PHE A 242 7.22 12.87 -6.46
N LEU A 243 7.91 12.26 -7.44
CA LEU A 243 9.37 12.23 -7.45
C LEU A 243 9.97 13.64 -7.40
N LYS A 244 9.47 14.55 -8.23
CA LYS A 244 9.93 15.95 -8.27
C LYS A 244 9.71 16.68 -6.95
N GLU A 245 8.56 16.50 -6.30
CA GLU A 245 8.25 17.06 -4.97
C GLU A 245 9.22 16.54 -3.91
N GLN A 246 9.66 15.29 -4.04
CA GLN A 246 10.71 14.73 -3.18
C GLN A 246 12.13 15.16 -3.58
N GLY A 247 12.31 16.02 -4.59
CA GLY A 247 13.62 16.46 -5.08
C GLY A 247 14.38 15.38 -5.88
N ILE A 248 13.67 14.35 -6.36
CA ILE A 248 14.22 13.26 -7.17
C ILE A 248 14.04 13.64 -8.63
N GLN A 249 15.15 13.73 -9.37
CA GLN A 249 15.10 13.91 -10.83
C GLN A 249 14.85 12.55 -11.48
N ASP A 250 13.82 12.48 -12.31
CA ASP A 250 13.62 11.33 -13.18
C ASP A 250 14.62 11.43 -14.33
N GLY A 251 15.67 10.60 -14.28
CA GLY A 251 16.73 10.57 -15.29
C GLY A 251 16.38 9.75 -16.53
N LYS A 252 15.12 9.33 -16.67
CA LYS A 252 14.60 8.51 -17.77
C LYS A 252 13.80 9.33 -18.76
#